data_AF-A0A087PFK1-F1
#
_entry.id   AF-A0A087PFK1-F1
#
_cell.length_a   1.000
_cell.length_b   1.000
_cell.length_c   1.000
_cell.angle_alpha   90.00
_cell.angle_beta   90.00
_cell.angle_gamma   90.00
#
_symmetry.space_group_name_H-M   'P 1'
#
loop_
_entity.id
_entity.type
_entity.pdbx_description
1 polymer ?
#
loop_
_entity_poly.entity_id
_entity_poly.type
_entity_poly.pdbx_seq_one_letter_code
_entity_poly.pdbx_strand_id
1 'polypeptide(L)'
;MLSTEPARCIGFRDSYLFFQKHRLLYKIIIDDEAKRDLIERDIIPHSYKGRAIGIVTARSVFREFGARIIIGGRKVVDDYHAQEARDRGDVEGELAVPEDRLPAPGEKYNKNQYVAWHGASSVYHSGVPSVPMPVSKAVESKKRKIVVTGDNWMVQHAREASRFNSELASLRRENINGVYDIHTNLMMYPKTMQPTHARWEQIEPSEDASSSSTSSSTSTTIFPSVRGIFSRNFRIHDIAYESAPNTSLNLVPGPDGDYHDLGSNGLISLDKEASSSGGGDNDRDAGSEGINFKMTPEVLAELPEDCRQAYLDAAAREWQWKNKWKGERVDGARANLAMNFSWTP
;
A
#
# COMPACT_ATOMS: atom_id res chain seq x y z
N MET A 1 -38.44 -16.32 1.32
CA MET A 1 -37.67 -17.45 0.76
C MET A 1 -36.19 -17.15 0.96
N LEU A 2 -35.41 -18.14 1.40
CA LEU A 2 -33.97 -17.97 1.53
C LEU A 2 -33.38 -17.85 0.12
N SER A 3 -32.55 -16.84 -0.14
CA SER A 3 -32.02 -16.59 -1.49
C SER A 3 -31.21 -17.75 -2.10
N THR A 4 -30.75 -18.68 -1.27
CA THR A 4 -30.03 -19.89 -1.70
C THR A 4 -30.94 -20.96 -2.29
N GLU A 5 -32.22 -21.01 -1.91
CA GLU A 5 -33.19 -21.99 -2.41
C GLU A 5 -33.52 -21.76 -3.90
N PRO A 6 -33.99 -20.58 -4.33
CA PRO A 6 -34.32 -20.35 -5.73
C PRO A 6 -33.07 -20.38 -6.62
N ALA A 7 -31.92 -19.94 -6.10
CA ALA A 7 -30.63 -20.07 -6.78
C ALA A 7 -30.36 -21.54 -7.15
N ARG A 8 -30.51 -22.47 -6.19
CA ARG A 8 -30.32 -23.90 -6.44
C ARG A 8 -31.36 -24.49 -7.39
N CYS A 9 -32.64 -24.14 -7.25
CA CYS A 9 -33.71 -24.59 -8.16
C CYS A 9 -33.38 -24.25 -9.63
N ILE A 10 -32.73 -23.12 -9.87
CA ILE A 10 -32.39 -22.63 -11.21
C ILE A 10 -30.98 -23.08 -11.66
N GLY A 11 -30.24 -23.78 -10.80
CA GLY A 11 -28.92 -24.33 -11.10
C GLY A 11 -27.74 -23.42 -10.76
N PHE A 12 -27.95 -22.34 -10.00
CA PHE A 12 -26.86 -21.52 -9.46
C PHE A 12 -26.26 -22.14 -8.19
N ARG A 13 -24.92 -22.08 -8.09
CA ARG A 13 -24.18 -22.61 -6.94
C ARG A 13 -24.41 -21.80 -5.66
N ASP A 14 -24.51 -20.47 -5.80
CA ASP A 14 -24.71 -19.54 -4.71
C ASP A 14 -25.74 -18.47 -5.07
N SER A 15 -26.21 -17.74 -4.05
CA SER A 15 -27.10 -16.61 -4.27
C SER A 15 -26.39 -15.38 -4.83
N TYR A 16 -25.06 -15.32 -4.80
CA TYR A 16 -24.30 -14.18 -5.31
C TYR A 16 -24.40 -14.09 -6.84
N LEU A 17 -24.08 -15.18 -7.55
CA LEU A 17 -24.20 -15.26 -9.01
C LEU A 17 -25.66 -15.10 -9.46
N PHE A 18 -26.61 -15.60 -8.66
CA PHE A 18 -28.03 -15.43 -8.89
C PHE A 18 -28.42 -13.95 -8.97
N PHE A 19 -28.08 -13.12 -7.99
CA PHE A 19 -28.38 -11.69 -8.03
C PHE A 19 -27.54 -10.90 -9.04
N GLN A 20 -26.34 -11.38 -9.37
CA GLN A 20 -25.51 -10.72 -10.40
C GLN A 20 -26.13 -10.85 -11.80
N LYS A 21 -26.71 -12.02 -12.12
CA LYS A 21 -27.41 -12.25 -13.39
C LYS A 21 -28.81 -11.64 -13.40
N HIS A 22 -29.50 -11.68 -12.28
CA HIS A 22 -30.89 -11.27 -12.14
C HIS A 22 -31.01 -9.95 -11.38
N ARG A 23 -30.73 -8.85 -12.07
CA ARG A 23 -30.69 -7.48 -11.49
C ARG A 23 -32.06 -6.96 -11.04
N LEU A 24 -33.15 -7.58 -11.49
CA LEU A 24 -34.51 -7.23 -11.09
C LEU A 24 -34.88 -7.79 -9.70
N LEU A 25 -34.09 -8.74 -9.18
CA LEU A 25 -34.32 -9.29 -7.84
C LEU A 25 -33.61 -8.45 -6.79
N TYR A 26 -34.39 -8.04 -5.80
CA TYR A 26 -33.87 -7.35 -4.63
C TYR A 26 -33.44 -8.36 -3.56
N LYS A 27 -32.15 -8.30 -3.21
CA LYS A 27 -31.58 -9.03 -2.08
C LYS A 27 -31.78 -8.22 -0.81
N ILE A 28 -32.54 -8.77 0.14
CA ILE A 28 -32.69 -8.19 1.48
C ILE A 28 -31.82 -9.01 2.44
N ILE A 29 -30.94 -8.35 3.18
CA ILE A 29 -30.11 -9.00 4.21
C ILE A 29 -30.85 -8.87 5.55
N ILE A 30 -31.02 -9.98 6.27
CA ILE A 30 -31.73 -10.00 7.55
C ILE A 30 -30.81 -9.46 8.66
N ASP A 31 -31.38 -8.62 9.55
CA ASP A 31 -30.71 -8.16 10.76
C ASP A 31 -30.53 -9.29 11.80
N ASP A 32 -29.58 -9.11 12.71
CA ASP A 32 -29.24 -10.15 13.68
C ASP A 32 -30.38 -10.52 14.66
N GLU A 33 -31.30 -9.59 14.92
CA GLU A 33 -32.47 -9.83 15.78
C GLU A 33 -33.54 -10.68 15.09
N ALA A 34 -33.96 -10.29 13.89
CA ALA A 34 -34.86 -11.10 13.08
C ALA A 34 -34.26 -12.47 12.74
N LYS A 35 -32.94 -12.55 12.57
CA LYS A 35 -32.23 -13.83 12.40
C LYS A 35 -32.33 -14.72 13.65
N ARG A 36 -32.23 -14.15 14.87
CA ARG A 36 -32.41 -14.91 16.11
C ARG A 36 -33.84 -15.43 16.26
N ASP A 37 -34.84 -14.59 15.98
CA ASP A 37 -36.25 -14.99 16.00
C ASP A 37 -36.54 -16.15 15.02
N LEU A 38 -35.94 -16.14 13.82
CA LEU A 38 -36.08 -17.25 12.87
C LEU A 38 -35.42 -18.56 13.33
N ILE A 39 -34.33 -18.47 14.10
CA ILE A 39 -33.67 -19.64 14.70
C ILE A 39 -34.53 -20.17 15.86
N GLU A 40 -35.06 -19.30 16.71
CA GLU A 40 -35.91 -19.66 17.85
C GLU A 40 -37.23 -20.32 17.41
N ARG A 41 -37.74 -19.96 16.23
CA ARG A 41 -38.91 -20.59 15.61
C ARG A 41 -38.59 -21.87 14.83
N ASP A 42 -37.34 -22.35 14.87
CA ASP A 42 -36.86 -23.51 14.11
C ASP A 42 -37.11 -23.42 12.59
N ILE A 43 -37.19 -22.20 12.04
CA ILE A 43 -37.35 -21.98 10.59
C ILE A 43 -35.99 -22.12 9.89
N ILE A 44 -34.92 -21.65 10.55
CA ILE A 44 -33.54 -21.78 10.07
C ILE A 44 -32.67 -22.43 11.15
N PRO A 45 -31.70 -23.28 10.78
CA PRO A 45 -30.87 -23.94 11.78
C PRO A 45 -29.85 -22.99 12.42
N HIS A 46 -29.46 -23.31 13.65
CA HIS A 46 -28.50 -22.53 14.45
C HIS A 46 -27.13 -22.33 13.77
N SER A 47 -26.75 -23.19 12.81
CA SER A 47 -25.51 -23.08 12.03
C SER A 47 -25.41 -21.78 11.21
N TYR A 48 -26.53 -21.13 10.89
CA TYR A 48 -26.52 -19.86 10.17
C TYR A 48 -26.28 -18.63 11.05
N LYS A 49 -26.11 -18.77 12.37
CA LYS A 49 -25.85 -17.66 13.29
C LYS A 49 -24.67 -16.77 12.85
N GLY A 50 -23.59 -17.39 12.37
CA GLY A 50 -22.37 -16.71 11.93
C GLY A 50 -22.33 -16.28 10.45
N ARG A 51 -23.40 -16.53 9.67
CA ARG A 51 -23.42 -16.23 8.23
C ARG A 51 -24.45 -15.12 7.94
N ALA A 52 -24.11 -14.25 6.97
CA ALA A 52 -25.06 -13.28 6.46
C ALA A 52 -26.12 -14.00 5.62
N ILE A 53 -27.40 -13.87 5.99
CA ILE A 53 -28.52 -14.50 5.30
C ILE A 53 -29.20 -13.48 4.42
N GLY A 54 -29.29 -13.78 3.12
CA GLY A 54 -30.10 -13.02 2.17
C GLY A 54 -31.44 -13.69 1.95
N ILE A 55 -32.52 -12.93 1.99
CA ILE A 55 -33.87 -13.35 1.61
C ILE A 55 -34.33 -12.60 0.37
N VAL A 56 -35.24 -13.25 -0.35
CA VAL A 56 -35.91 -12.69 -1.54
C VAL A 56 -37.41 -12.91 -1.40
N THR A 57 -38.19 -12.00 -1.99
CA THR A 57 -39.64 -12.11 -2.04
C THR A 57 -40.04 -13.18 -3.06
N ALA A 58 -40.86 -14.15 -2.66
CA ALA A 58 -41.30 -15.23 -3.54
C ALA A 58 -42.01 -14.68 -4.79
N ARG A 59 -42.76 -13.58 -4.64
CA ARG A 59 -43.43 -12.87 -5.74
C ARG A 59 -42.47 -12.39 -6.82
N SER A 60 -41.31 -11.83 -6.44
CA SER A 60 -40.35 -11.33 -7.43
C SER A 60 -39.69 -12.48 -8.20
N VAL A 61 -39.35 -13.55 -7.49
CA VAL A 61 -38.79 -14.77 -8.12
C VAL A 61 -39.82 -15.40 -9.06
N PHE A 62 -41.08 -15.50 -8.65
CA PHE A 62 -42.15 -16.03 -9.51
C PHE A 62 -42.37 -15.17 -10.76
N ARG A 63 -42.31 -13.84 -10.63
CA ARG A 63 -42.43 -12.93 -11.78
C ARG A 63 -41.30 -13.15 -12.81
N GLU A 64 -40.09 -13.41 -12.35
CA GLU A 64 -38.94 -13.56 -13.23
C GLU A 64 -38.79 -14.96 -13.84
N PHE A 65 -39.17 -16.01 -13.11
CA PHE A 65 -38.95 -17.40 -13.55
C PHE A 65 -40.21 -18.20 -13.86
N GLY A 66 -41.39 -17.71 -13.48
CA GLY A 66 -42.68 -18.34 -13.78
C GLY A 66 -42.77 -19.79 -13.30
N ALA A 67 -43.20 -20.68 -14.19
CA ALA A 67 -43.41 -22.10 -13.92
C ALA A 67 -42.14 -22.84 -13.48
N ARG A 68 -40.94 -22.29 -13.78
CA ARG A 68 -39.66 -22.93 -13.46
C ARG A 68 -39.30 -22.93 -11.98
N ILE A 69 -39.88 -22.04 -11.18
CA ILE A 69 -39.64 -22.00 -9.72
C ILE A 69 -40.67 -22.82 -8.93
N ILE A 70 -41.78 -23.18 -9.57
CA ILE A 70 -42.85 -23.97 -8.97
C ILE A 70 -42.50 -25.44 -9.10
N ILE A 71 -42.64 -26.18 -8.00
CA ILE A 71 -42.43 -27.63 -7.97
C ILE A 71 -43.45 -28.30 -8.89
N GLY A 72 -42.98 -29.01 -9.92
CA GLY A 72 -43.84 -29.63 -10.93
C GLY A 72 -44.61 -28.61 -11.78
N GLY A 73 -44.10 -27.38 -11.89
CA GLY A 73 -44.76 -26.31 -12.62
C GLY A 73 -44.95 -26.63 -14.10
N ARG A 74 -46.14 -26.31 -14.63
CA ARG A 74 -46.49 -26.52 -16.03
C ARG A 74 -46.34 -25.22 -16.83
N LYS A 75 -45.71 -25.32 -18.01
CA LYS A 75 -45.56 -24.22 -18.95
C LYS A 75 -46.94 -23.63 -19.29
N VAL A 76 -46.99 -22.32 -19.49
CA VAL A 76 -48.20 -21.54 -19.83
C VAL A 76 -49.22 -21.44 -18.68
N VAL A 77 -49.56 -22.55 -18.03
CA VAL A 77 -50.57 -22.59 -16.94
C VAL A 77 -50.05 -21.94 -15.67
N ASP A 78 -48.83 -22.31 -15.26
CA ASP A 78 -48.21 -21.86 -14.02
C ASP A 78 -47.15 -20.76 -14.26
N ASP A 79 -47.13 -20.17 -15.46
CA ASP A 79 -46.24 -19.07 -15.81
C ASP A 79 -46.83 -17.70 -15.47
N TYR A 80 -45.97 -16.75 -15.06
CA TYR A 80 -46.41 -15.36 -14.83
C TYR A 80 -46.75 -14.65 -16.15
N HIS A 81 -45.94 -14.85 -17.19
CA HIS A 81 -46.10 -14.28 -18.54
C HIS A 81 -46.71 -15.30 -19.50
N ALA A 82 -47.91 -15.80 -19.20
CA ALA A 82 -48.56 -16.88 -19.97
C ALA A 82 -48.75 -16.56 -21.47
N GLN A 83 -49.02 -15.30 -21.81
CA GLN A 83 -49.26 -14.88 -23.19
C GLN A 83 -47.97 -14.89 -24.01
N GLU A 84 -46.87 -14.38 -23.45
CA GLU A 84 -45.54 -14.45 -24.07
C GLU A 84 -45.05 -15.90 -24.23
N ALA A 85 -45.38 -16.78 -23.28
CA ALA A 85 -45.06 -18.21 -23.37
C ALA A 85 -45.83 -18.89 -24.52
N ARG A 86 -47.10 -18.53 -24.73
CA ARG A 86 -47.90 -19.00 -25.88
C ARG A 86 -47.33 -18.50 -27.20
N ASP A 87 -46.94 -17.22 -27.27
CA ASP A 87 -46.38 -16.63 -28.48
C ASP A 87 -45.00 -17.23 -28.84
N ARG A 88 -44.22 -17.66 -27.84
CA ARG A 88 -42.97 -18.41 -28.03
C ARG A 88 -43.18 -19.83 -28.58
N GLY A 89 -44.42 -20.33 -28.56
CA GLY A 89 -44.78 -21.67 -29.02
C GLY A 89 -44.60 -22.77 -27.97
N ASP A 90 -44.58 -22.42 -26.67
CA ASP A 90 -44.52 -23.43 -25.61
C ASP A 90 -45.84 -24.24 -25.56
N VAL A 91 -45.72 -25.56 -25.48
CA VAL A 91 -46.86 -26.47 -25.39
C VAL A 91 -47.49 -26.37 -24.00
N GLU A 92 -48.78 -26.05 -23.96
CA GLU A 92 -49.54 -25.88 -22.72
C GLU A 92 -49.58 -27.20 -21.93
N GLY A 93 -49.23 -27.13 -20.64
CA GLY A 93 -49.31 -28.27 -19.72
C GLY A 93 -48.06 -29.15 -19.64
N GLU A 94 -47.04 -28.92 -20.46
CA GLU A 94 -45.74 -29.59 -20.31
C GLU A 94 -45.01 -29.13 -19.04
N LEU A 95 -44.19 -30.01 -18.47
CA LEU A 95 -43.31 -29.66 -17.34
C LEU A 95 -42.29 -28.60 -17.75
N ALA A 96 -42.18 -27.53 -16.95
CA ALA A 96 -41.22 -26.45 -17.18
C ALA A 96 -39.77 -26.91 -16.98
N VAL A 97 -39.53 -27.80 -16.02
CA VAL A 97 -38.24 -28.46 -15.78
C VAL A 97 -38.46 -29.98 -15.91
N PRO A 98 -37.89 -30.65 -16.94
CA PRO A 98 -38.12 -32.08 -17.19
C PRO A 98 -37.74 -33.02 -16.03
N GLU A 99 -36.79 -32.59 -15.20
CA GLU A 99 -36.26 -33.31 -14.04
C GLU A 99 -37.12 -33.13 -12.77
N ASP A 100 -37.99 -32.13 -12.73
CA ASP A 100 -38.81 -31.80 -11.55
C ASP A 100 -40.14 -32.57 -11.58
N ARG A 101 -40.03 -33.90 -11.61
CA ARG A 101 -41.19 -34.79 -11.63
C ARG A 101 -41.71 -35.01 -10.21
N LEU A 102 -43.01 -34.82 -10.03
CA LEU A 102 -43.67 -35.21 -8.79
C LEU A 102 -43.54 -36.73 -8.60
N PRO A 103 -43.35 -37.21 -7.36
CA PRO A 103 -43.25 -38.63 -7.07
C PRO A 103 -44.52 -39.38 -7.49
N ALA A 104 -44.39 -40.68 -7.73
CA ALA A 104 -45.51 -41.52 -8.11
C ALA A 104 -46.59 -41.52 -7.01
N PRO A 105 -47.87 -41.77 -7.35
CA PRO A 105 -48.97 -41.75 -6.38
C PRO A 105 -48.70 -42.71 -5.20
N GLY A 106 -48.44 -42.15 -4.01
CA GLY A 106 -48.16 -42.91 -2.77
C GLY A 106 -46.83 -42.56 -2.09
N GLU A 107 -45.88 -41.98 -2.82
CA GLU A 107 -44.60 -41.52 -2.26
C GLU A 107 -44.68 -40.06 -1.77
N LYS A 108 -44.17 -39.78 -0.57
CA LYS A 108 -44.16 -38.42 -0.01
C LYS A 108 -43.10 -37.56 -0.70
N TYR A 109 -43.51 -36.41 -1.23
CA TYR A 109 -42.58 -35.44 -1.82
C TYR A 109 -41.51 -34.99 -0.81
N ASN A 110 -40.25 -35.02 -1.25
CA ASN A 110 -39.13 -34.57 -0.44
C ASN A 110 -39.07 -33.04 -0.40
N LYS A 111 -39.70 -32.45 0.62
CA LYS A 111 -39.68 -30.99 0.86
C LYS A 111 -38.27 -30.40 1.02
N ASN A 112 -37.26 -31.23 1.29
CA ASN A 112 -35.91 -30.80 1.61
C ASN A 112 -34.95 -30.78 0.39
N GLN A 113 -35.42 -31.13 -0.81
CA GLN A 113 -34.61 -31.27 -2.02
C GLN A 113 -33.78 -30.00 -2.34
N TYR A 114 -34.36 -28.82 -2.16
CA TYR A 114 -33.71 -27.54 -2.47
C TYR A 114 -33.28 -26.75 -1.22
N VAL A 115 -33.49 -27.32 -0.02
CA VAL A 115 -33.15 -26.68 1.25
C VAL A 115 -31.64 -26.70 1.47
N ALA A 116 -31.05 -25.52 1.56
CA ALA A 116 -29.60 -25.34 1.46
C ALA A 116 -28.80 -26.09 2.54
N TRP A 117 -29.37 -26.28 3.75
CA TRP A 117 -28.67 -26.92 4.86
C TRP A 117 -28.75 -28.46 4.84
N HIS A 118 -29.79 -29.05 4.23
CA HIS A 118 -29.90 -30.51 4.11
C HIS A 118 -29.01 -31.06 2.99
N GLY A 119 -28.87 -30.31 1.88
CA GLY A 119 -28.01 -30.70 0.75
C GLY A 119 -26.54 -30.28 0.84
N ALA A 120 -26.11 -29.56 1.89
CA ALA A 120 -24.70 -29.16 2.05
C ALA A 120 -23.79 -30.29 2.59
N SER A 121 -24.38 -31.38 3.10
CA SER A 121 -23.60 -32.47 3.72
C SER A 121 -22.80 -33.29 2.70
N SER A 122 -23.33 -33.57 1.49
CA SER A 122 -22.58 -34.40 0.52
C SER A 122 -21.52 -33.66 -0.31
N VAL A 123 -21.40 -32.34 -0.21
CA VAL A 123 -20.46 -31.54 -1.03
C VAL A 123 -19.24 -31.05 -0.25
N TYR A 124 -19.20 -31.20 1.09
CA TYR A 124 -18.12 -30.68 1.92
C TYR A 124 -17.57 -31.63 3.00
N HIS A 125 -17.92 -32.92 3.00
CA HIS A 125 -17.29 -33.92 3.89
C HIS A 125 -16.02 -34.56 3.27
N SER A 126 -15.17 -33.74 2.65
CA SER A 126 -13.81 -34.13 2.24
C SER A 126 -12.83 -33.03 2.65
N GLY A 127 -12.46 -33.01 3.93
CA GLY A 127 -11.57 -31.98 4.46
C GLY A 127 -11.28 -32.23 5.93
N VAL A 128 -10.31 -33.09 6.18
CA VAL A 128 -9.73 -33.40 7.49
C VAL A 128 -9.25 -32.11 8.17
N PRO A 129 -9.59 -31.83 9.44
CA PRO A 129 -9.09 -30.64 10.12
C PRO A 129 -7.70 -30.93 10.71
N SER A 130 -6.63 -30.40 10.10
CA SER A 130 -5.31 -30.35 10.72
C SER A 130 -4.96 -28.92 11.12
N VAL A 131 -4.65 -28.77 12.41
CA VAL A 131 -4.01 -27.62 13.10
C VAL A 131 -4.97 -26.62 13.78
N PRO A 132 -4.97 -26.56 15.13
CA PRO A 132 -5.59 -25.48 15.90
C PRO A 132 -4.74 -24.21 15.80
N MET A 133 -5.33 -23.09 15.35
CA MET A 133 -4.68 -21.79 15.39
C MET A 133 -4.75 -21.17 16.80
N PRO A 134 -3.66 -20.54 17.29
CA PRO A 134 -3.63 -19.91 18.60
C PRO A 134 -4.50 -18.65 18.61
N VAL A 135 -5.34 -18.56 19.64
CA VAL A 135 -6.20 -17.41 19.95
C VAL A 135 -5.35 -16.30 20.57
N SER A 136 -4.76 -15.45 19.73
CA SER A 136 -4.38 -14.09 20.15
C SER A 136 -5.45 -13.13 19.63
N LYS A 137 -6.37 -12.74 20.53
CA LYS A 137 -7.29 -11.62 20.30
C LYS A 137 -6.48 -10.34 20.28
N ALA A 138 -5.86 -10.02 19.14
CA ALA A 138 -5.71 -8.62 18.77
C ALA A 138 -7.14 -8.10 18.57
N VAL A 139 -7.57 -7.17 19.42
CA VAL A 139 -8.83 -6.46 19.22
C VAL A 139 -8.66 -5.68 17.92
N GLU A 140 -9.09 -6.26 16.81
CA GLU A 140 -9.21 -5.54 15.55
C GLU A 140 -10.07 -4.32 15.83
N SER A 141 -9.43 -3.15 15.85
CA SER A 141 -10.12 -1.88 15.93
C SER A 141 -11.18 -1.89 14.83
N LYS A 142 -12.45 -1.81 15.23
CA LYS A 142 -13.60 -1.93 14.31
C LYS A 142 -13.32 -1.08 13.08
N LYS A 143 -12.94 -1.72 11.97
CA LYS A 143 -12.66 -1.04 10.72
C LYS A 143 -13.94 -0.30 10.37
N ARG A 144 -13.88 1.03 10.30
CA ARG A 144 -15.02 1.83 9.85
C ARG A 144 -15.41 1.27 8.48
N LYS A 145 -16.61 0.70 8.39
CA LYS A 145 -17.12 0.14 7.14
C LYS A 145 -17.60 1.32 6.30
N ILE A 146 -16.65 1.96 5.63
CA ILE A 146 -16.93 3.06 4.73
C ILE A 146 -17.48 2.46 3.44
N VAL A 147 -18.69 2.87 3.06
CA VAL A 147 -19.29 2.46 1.78
C VAL A 147 -18.61 3.25 0.68
N VAL A 148 -17.87 2.54 -0.18
CA VAL A 148 -17.22 3.12 -1.34
C VAL A 148 -18.25 3.22 -2.47
N THR A 149 -18.52 4.44 -2.93
CA THR A 149 -19.42 4.74 -4.05
C THR A 149 -18.63 5.29 -5.24
N GLY A 150 -19.25 5.35 -6.43
CA GLY A 150 -18.63 5.86 -7.66
C GLY A 150 -18.12 7.31 -7.59
N ASP A 151 -18.68 8.12 -6.70
CA ASP A 151 -18.24 9.52 -6.51
C ASP A 151 -17.21 9.67 -5.37
N ASN A 152 -17.22 8.73 -4.41
CA ASN A 152 -16.44 8.83 -3.16
C ASN A 152 -15.13 8.01 -3.20
N TRP A 153 -14.95 7.10 -4.17
CA TRP A 153 -13.82 6.18 -4.16
C TRP A 153 -12.45 6.87 -4.11
N MET A 154 -12.23 7.92 -4.91
CA MET A 154 -10.94 8.63 -4.95
C MET A 154 -10.57 9.21 -3.58
N VAL A 155 -11.50 9.91 -2.93
CA VAL A 155 -11.21 10.56 -1.65
C VAL A 155 -11.06 9.53 -0.52
N GLN A 156 -11.78 8.41 -0.57
CA GLN A 156 -11.59 7.34 0.42
C GLN A 156 -10.24 6.65 0.25
N HIS A 157 -9.82 6.35 -0.98
CA HIS A 157 -8.49 5.79 -1.22
C HIS A 157 -7.38 6.76 -0.81
N ALA A 158 -7.51 8.05 -1.15
CA ALA A 158 -6.54 9.07 -0.73
C ALA A 158 -6.45 9.19 0.81
N ARG A 159 -7.60 9.16 1.50
CA ARG A 159 -7.65 9.21 2.98
C ARG A 159 -7.04 7.97 3.62
N GLU A 160 -7.36 6.77 3.13
CA GLU A 160 -6.79 5.54 3.67
C GLU A 160 -5.29 5.45 3.39
N ALA A 161 -4.81 5.91 2.23
CA ALA A 161 -3.39 6.03 1.93
C ALA A 161 -2.68 7.02 2.86
N SER A 162 -3.28 8.20 3.11
CA SER A 162 -2.75 9.19 4.05
C SER A 162 -2.70 8.66 5.48
N ARG A 163 -3.74 7.93 5.90
CA ARG A 163 -3.80 7.28 7.21
C ARG A 163 -2.71 6.21 7.34
N PHE A 164 -2.59 5.34 6.34
CA PHE A 164 -1.54 4.32 6.30
C PHE A 164 -0.14 4.94 6.38
N ASN A 165 0.12 6.02 5.64
CA ASN A 165 1.39 6.76 5.72
C ASN A 165 1.63 7.34 7.12
N SER A 166 0.58 7.86 7.78
CA SER A 166 0.67 8.38 9.15
C SER A 166 0.97 7.27 10.16
N GLU A 167 0.34 6.11 10.01
CA GLU A 167 0.56 4.93 10.86
C GLU A 167 1.99 4.37 10.67
N LEU A 168 2.50 4.32 9.43
CA LEU A 168 3.90 3.96 9.17
C LEU A 168 4.87 4.98 9.79
N ALA A 169 4.54 6.27 9.70
CA ALA A 169 5.39 7.33 10.27
C ALA A 169 5.38 7.32 11.81
N SER A 170 4.28 6.92 12.47
CA SER A 170 4.28 6.73 13.92
C SER A 170 5.10 5.50 14.32
N LEU A 171 4.91 4.37 13.63
CA LEU A 171 5.67 3.15 13.91
C LEU A 171 7.18 3.35 13.72
N ARG A 172 7.59 4.04 12.66
CA ARG A 172 9.00 4.39 12.43
C ARG A 172 9.56 5.34 13.50
N ARG A 173 8.71 6.23 14.05
CA ARG A 173 9.11 7.16 15.12
C ARG A 173 9.32 6.45 16.46
N GLU A 174 8.70 5.31 16.70
CA GLU A 174 8.98 4.51 17.92
C GLU A 174 10.45 4.06 17.96
N ASN A 175 11.05 3.78 16.80
CA ASN A 175 12.43 3.35 16.66
C ASN A 175 13.45 4.52 16.59
N ILE A 176 13.02 5.77 16.81
CA ILE A 176 13.89 6.95 16.67
C ILE A 176 15.01 6.98 17.72
N ASN A 177 14.76 6.39 18.90
CA ASN A 177 15.72 6.31 19.99
C ASN A 177 16.77 5.19 19.80
N GLY A 178 16.76 4.54 18.64
CA GLY A 178 17.67 3.48 18.27
C GLY A 178 17.10 2.09 18.51
N VAL A 179 17.60 1.13 17.74
CA VAL A 179 17.29 -0.30 17.88
C VAL A 179 18.61 -1.03 18.09
N TYR A 180 18.71 -1.80 19.18
CA TYR A 180 19.91 -2.54 19.49
C TYR A 180 20.05 -3.75 18.55
N ASP A 181 21.19 -3.83 17.85
CA ASP A 181 21.55 -4.97 17.03
C ASP A 181 22.48 -5.92 17.80
N ILE A 182 22.03 -7.17 17.91
CA ILE A 182 22.75 -8.23 18.61
C ILE A 182 24.02 -8.69 17.89
N HIS A 183 24.06 -8.58 16.55
CA HIS A 183 25.17 -9.13 15.76
C HIS A 183 26.39 -8.23 15.79
N THR A 184 26.18 -6.91 15.85
CA THR A 184 27.26 -5.92 15.94
C THR A 184 27.46 -5.41 17.36
N ASN A 185 26.55 -5.72 18.30
CA ASN A 185 26.56 -5.19 19.66
C ASN A 185 26.54 -3.65 19.67
N LEU A 186 25.74 -3.06 18.77
CA LEU A 186 25.63 -1.61 18.58
C LEU A 186 24.17 -1.17 18.57
N MET A 187 23.93 0.06 19.02
CA MET A 187 22.63 0.72 18.85
C MET A 187 22.56 1.33 17.45
N MET A 188 21.63 0.84 16.63
CA MET A 188 21.40 1.32 15.27
C MET A 188 20.40 2.47 15.28
N TYR A 189 20.79 3.62 14.73
CA TYR A 189 19.93 4.79 14.60
C TYR A 189 19.52 5.04 13.15
N PRO A 190 18.40 5.73 12.89
CA PRO A 190 18.03 6.13 11.54
C PRO A 190 19.14 6.94 10.86
N LYS A 191 19.50 6.57 9.63
CA LYS A 191 20.53 7.24 8.82
C LYS A 191 20.29 8.76 8.68
N THR A 192 19.02 9.19 8.62
CA THR A 192 18.63 10.60 8.49
C THR A 192 19.04 11.48 9.67
N MET A 193 19.35 10.90 10.83
CA MET A 193 19.82 11.63 12.01
C MET A 193 21.35 11.74 12.06
N GLN A 194 22.07 10.99 11.22
CA GLN A 194 23.52 10.87 11.29
C GLN A 194 24.19 11.75 10.22
N PRO A 195 25.28 12.45 10.56
CA PRO A 195 26.09 13.12 9.55
C PRO A 195 26.68 12.08 8.60
N THR A 196 26.68 12.37 7.30
CA THR A 196 27.17 11.42 6.29
C THR A 196 28.63 11.64 5.91
N HIS A 197 29.13 12.88 6.00
CA HIS A 197 30.49 13.23 5.64
C HIS A 197 31.09 14.21 6.66
N ALA A 198 32.41 14.15 6.84
CA ALA A 198 33.17 15.03 7.70
C ALA A 198 34.48 15.46 7.00
N ARG A 199 34.85 16.73 7.17
CA ARG A 199 36.14 17.28 6.72
C ARG A 199 36.80 18.09 7.82
N TRP A 200 38.12 18.18 7.77
CA TRP A 200 38.89 19.05 8.65
C TRP A 200 39.19 20.36 7.93
N GLU A 201 38.88 21.48 8.59
CA GLU A 201 39.23 22.82 8.15
C GLU A 201 40.11 23.47 9.21
N GLN A 202 41.32 23.87 8.83
CA GLN A 202 42.22 24.58 9.71
C GLN A 202 41.87 26.07 9.68
N ILE A 203 41.54 26.62 10.84
CA ILE A 203 41.28 28.05 11.01
C ILE A 203 42.57 28.69 11.50
N GLU A 204 43.09 29.63 10.71
CA GLU A 204 44.25 30.42 11.11
C GLU A 204 43.90 31.33 12.30
N PRO A 205 44.77 31.43 13.31
CA PRO A 205 44.50 32.24 14.49
C PRO A 205 44.44 33.72 14.12
N SER A 206 43.45 34.44 14.67
CA SER A 206 43.41 35.90 14.51
C SER A 206 44.56 36.53 15.30
N GLU A 207 45.50 37.14 14.60
CA GLU A 207 46.56 37.96 15.21
C GLU A 207 45.92 39.22 15.81
N ASP A 208 45.88 39.24 17.14
CA ASP A 208 45.64 40.37 18.02
C ASP A 208 44.31 41.16 17.95
N ALA A 209 43.67 41.22 19.12
CA ALA A 209 42.41 41.89 19.43
C ALA A 209 42.52 43.43 19.54
N SER A 210 43.24 44.09 18.62
CA SER A 210 43.47 45.54 18.66
C SER A 210 43.05 46.31 17.41
N SER A 211 42.52 45.63 16.39
CA SER A 211 41.76 46.31 15.34
C SER A 211 40.27 45.97 15.48
N SER A 212 39.53 46.90 16.05
CA SER A 212 38.10 47.08 15.81
C SER A 212 37.85 47.46 14.35
N SER A 213 38.36 46.66 13.41
CA SER A 213 38.02 46.78 12.01
C SER A 213 36.74 46.00 11.77
N THR A 214 35.67 46.76 11.64
CA THR A 214 34.41 46.42 11.01
C THR A 214 34.67 45.89 9.59
N SER A 215 35.18 44.68 9.44
CA SER A 215 35.06 43.91 8.21
C SER A 215 33.73 43.18 8.29
N SER A 216 32.72 43.80 7.72
CA SER A 216 31.36 43.27 7.52
C SER A 216 31.36 42.08 6.55
N SER A 217 32.12 41.03 6.83
CA SER A 217 31.80 39.69 6.37
C SER A 217 30.83 39.14 7.40
N THR A 218 29.57 38.98 7.03
CA THR A 218 28.48 38.43 7.86
C THR A 218 28.92 37.14 8.54
N SER A 219 29.51 37.23 9.73
CA SER A 219 29.88 36.08 10.54
C SER A 219 28.59 35.47 11.05
N THR A 220 28.23 34.31 10.52
CA THR A 220 27.02 33.55 10.87
C THR A 220 27.07 32.96 12.29
N THR A 221 28.15 33.20 13.03
CA THR A 221 28.38 32.70 14.38
C THR A 221 28.15 33.77 15.44
N ILE A 222 27.50 33.37 16.53
CA ILE A 222 27.32 34.18 17.73
C ILE A 222 28.59 34.26 18.59
N PHE A 223 29.61 33.47 18.27
CA PHE A 223 30.84 33.37 19.04
C PHE A 223 31.96 34.26 18.47
N PRO A 224 32.75 34.92 19.33
CA PRO A 224 33.92 35.66 18.89
C PRO A 224 35.02 34.71 18.37
N SER A 225 35.89 35.22 17.50
CA SER A 225 37.05 34.44 17.02
C SER A 225 37.96 34.03 18.18
N VAL A 226 38.55 32.84 18.05
CA VAL A 226 39.51 32.34 19.04
C VAL A 226 40.77 33.21 18.99
N ARG A 227 41.12 33.80 20.14
CA ARG A 227 42.34 34.61 20.26
C ARG A 227 43.58 33.74 20.01
N GLY A 228 44.55 34.25 19.25
CA GLY A 228 45.79 33.53 18.91
C GLY A 228 46.64 33.08 20.10
N ILE A 229 46.43 33.63 21.30
CA ILE A 229 47.13 33.16 22.51
C ILE A 229 46.75 31.72 22.88
N PHE A 230 45.53 31.29 22.56
CA PHE A 230 45.05 29.96 22.88
C PHE A 230 45.51 28.93 21.86
N SER A 231 45.55 29.27 20.56
CA SER A 231 46.02 28.37 19.50
C SER A 231 47.51 28.02 19.63
N ARG A 232 48.31 28.88 20.27
CA ARG A 232 49.74 28.61 20.53
C ARG A 232 49.96 27.51 21.56
N ASN A 233 49.09 27.41 22.56
CA ASN A 233 49.29 26.52 23.71
C ASN A 233 48.35 25.30 23.72
N PHE A 234 47.20 25.41 23.06
CA PHE A 234 46.16 24.39 23.05
C PHE A 234 45.75 24.05 21.62
N ARG A 235 45.50 22.76 21.39
CA ARG A 235 44.82 22.29 20.18
C ARG A 235 43.32 22.38 20.41
N ILE A 236 42.68 23.36 19.78
CA ILE A 236 41.24 23.57 19.90
C ILE A 236 40.55 22.88 18.72
N HIS A 237 39.57 22.05 19.03
CA HIS A 237 38.72 21.37 18.07
C HIS A 237 37.28 21.84 18.29
N ASP A 238 36.62 22.22 17.20
CA ASP A 238 35.20 22.54 17.20
C ASP A 238 34.50 21.73 16.11
N ILE A 239 33.20 21.49 16.28
CA ILE A 239 32.37 20.73 15.35
C ILE A 239 31.31 21.68 14.78
N ALA A 240 31.45 21.99 13.50
CA ALA A 240 30.46 22.75 12.75
C ALA A 240 29.61 21.82 11.88
N TYR A 241 28.29 21.97 11.95
CA TYR A 241 27.36 21.24 11.09
C TYR A 241 26.96 22.10 9.88
N GLU A 242 27.17 21.58 8.68
CA GLU A 242 26.73 22.19 7.41
C GLU A 242 25.60 21.34 6.83
N SER A 243 24.43 21.94 6.60
CA SER A 243 23.31 21.29 5.91
C SER A 243 23.40 21.49 4.40
N ALA A 244 22.80 20.57 3.65
CA ALA A 244 22.63 20.72 2.22
C ALA A 244 21.71 21.91 1.89
N PRO A 245 21.91 22.59 0.75
CA PRO A 245 21.11 23.77 0.37
C PRO A 245 19.61 23.46 0.24
N ASN A 246 19.25 22.22 -0.12
CA ASN A 246 17.87 21.76 -0.23
C ASN A 246 17.71 20.40 0.48
N THR A 247 17.12 20.39 1.68
CA THR A 247 16.93 19.16 2.49
C THR A 247 15.98 18.15 1.83
N SER A 248 15.02 18.61 1.02
CA SER A 248 14.00 17.76 0.39
C SER A 248 14.52 16.81 -0.68
N LEU A 249 15.74 17.03 -1.17
CA LEU A 249 16.31 16.26 -2.28
C LEU A 249 17.24 15.13 -1.81
N ASN A 250 17.36 14.90 -0.49
CA ASN A 250 18.28 13.91 0.11
C ASN A 250 19.67 13.97 -0.54
N LEU A 251 20.21 15.18 -0.61
CA LEU A 251 21.49 15.44 -1.26
C LEU A 251 22.63 14.72 -0.53
N VAL A 252 23.47 14.03 -1.30
CA VAL A 252 24.69 13.40 -0.79
C VAL A 252 25.89 14.31 -1.09
N PRO A 253 26.77 14.59 -0.11
CA PRO A 253 27.99 15.34 -0.34
C PRO A 253 28.93 14.66 -1.33
N GLY A 254 29.73 15.46 -2.03
CA GLY A 254 30.79 14.97 -2.91
C GLY A 254 30.30 14.51 -4.29
N PRO A 255 31.24 14.07 -5.15
CA PRO A 255 30.93 13.67 -6.52
C PRO A 255 30.42 12.22 -6.66
N ASP A 256 30.82 11.32 -5.76
CA ASP A 256 30.67 9.86 -5.87
C ASP A 256 29.67 9.26 -4.85
N GLY A 257 29.13 10.07 -3.93
CA GLY A 257 28.24 9.60 -2.87
C GLY A 257 26.87 9.10 -3.36
N ASP A 258 26.44 9.52 -4.56
CA ASP A 258 25.15 9.18 -5.15
C ASP A 258 24.95 7.65 -5.34
N TYR A 259 26.02 6.87 -5.53
CA TYR A 259 25.92 5.41 -5.74
C TYR A 259 25.60 4.61 -4.47
N HIS A 260 25.88 5.17 -3.30
CA HIS A 260 25.74 4.49 -2.01
C HIS A 260 24.37 4.71 -1.35
N ASP A 261 23.46 5.45 -1.98
CA ASP A 261 22.14 5.74 -1.44
C ASP A 261 21.00 5.38 -2.39
N LEU A 262 19.93 4.82 -1.83
CA LEU A 262 18.73 4.46 -2.57
C LEU A 262 17.81 5.70 -2.59
N GLY A 263 17.97 6.54 -3.60
CA GLY A 263 17.21 7.79 -3.70
C GLY A 263 17.47 8.57 -5.00
N SER A 264 16.74 9.67 -5.16
CA SER A 264 16.95 10.59 -6.28
C SER A 264 18.26 11.38 -6.16
N ASN A 265 18.85 11.49 -4.96
CA ASN A 265 20.18 12.06 -4.68
C ASN A 265 20.47 13.40 -5.37
N GLY A 266 19.49 14.32 -5.37
CA GLY A 266 19.61 15.63 -6.01
C GLY A 266 19.16 15.72 -7.47
N LEU A 267 19.53 16.83 -8.12
CA LEU A 267 19.22 17.15 -9.51
C LEU A 267 20.37 16.81 -10.46
N ILE A 268 21.60 16.72 -9.94
CA ILE A 268 22.82 16.50 -10.74
C ILE A 268 23.72 15.40 -10.14
N SER A 269 24.45 14.70 -11.00
CA SER A 269 25.56 13.82 -10.64
C SER A 269 26.88 14.43 -11.12
N LEU A 270 27.97 14.21 -10.37
CA LEU A 270 29.30 14.66 -10.75
C LEU A 270 30.17 13.44 -11.08
N ASP A 271 30.11 12.97 -12.32
CA ASP A 271 30.84 11.77 -12.72
C ASP A 271 32.34 12.13 -12.91
N LYS A 272 33.15 11.99 -11.85
CA LYS A 272 34.62 12.19 -11.96
C LYS A 272 35.39 10.94 -12.42
N GLU A 273 34.77 9.75 -12.38
CA GLU A 273 35.47 8.46 -12.60
C GLU A 273 34.79 7.51 -13.61
N ALA A 274 34.14 8.04 -14.65
CA ALA A 274 33.63 7.21 -15.75
C ALA A 274 34.67 6.97 -16.88
N SER A 275 35.93 7.38 -16.71
CA SER A 275 36.96 7.25 -17.76
C SER A 275 38.02 6.16 -17.51
N SER A 276 37.88 5.29 -16.49
CA SER A 276 38.96 4.33 -16.16
C SER A 276 38.56 2.85 -15.99
N SER A 277 37.28 2.46 -16.03
CA SER A 277 36.94 1.02 -15.95
C SER A 277 35.66 0.62 -16.68
N GLY A 278 35.80 0.24 -17.95
CA GLY A 278 34.75 -0.49 -18.69
C GLY A 278 34.85 -0.31 -20.20
N GLY A 279 35.45 -1.29 -20.89
CA GLY A 279 35.47 -1.32 -22.35
C GLY A 279 34.07 -1.54 -22.94
N GLY A 280 33.75 -0.82 -24.00
CA GLY A 280 32.54 -1.02 -24.79
C GLY A 280 32.06 0.27 -25.46
N ASP A 281 32.35 0.38 -26.76
CA ASP A 281 31.79 1.30 -27.76
C ASP A 281 32.17 2.79 -27.68
N ASN A 282 33.07 3.14 -28.61
CA ASN A 282 33.38 4.49 -29.07
C ASN A 282 32.14 5.12 -29.72
N ASP A 283 31.59 6.17 -29.09
CA ASP A 283 31.00 7.35 -29.74
C ASP A 283 30.32 8.24 -28.69
N ARG A 284 31.09 8.80 -27.75
CA ARG A 284 30.62 9.92 -26.92
C ARG A 284 31.68 11.01 -26.83
N ASP A 285 31.24 12.16 -27.31
CA ASP A 285 31.89 13.46 -27.39
C ASP A 285 32.78 13.77 -26.17
N ALA A 286 34.08 13.83 -26.42
CA ALA A 286 35.11 14.18 -25.45
C ALA A 286 35.10 15.69 -25.23
N GLY A 287 34.20 16.20 -24.38
CA GLY A 287 34.13 17.64 -24.12
C GLY A 287 33.28 18.14 -22.94
N SER A 288 32.42 17.33 -22.32
CA SER A 288 31.57 17.82 -21.22
C SER A 288 32.19 17.53 -19.86
N GLU A 289 32.80 18.55 -19.25
CA GLU A 289 33.26 18.52 -17.86
C GLU A 289 32.11 18.12 -16.90
N GLY A 290 32.13 16.87 -16.43
CA GLY A 290 31.83 16.47 -15.05
C GLY A 290 30.47 16.78 -14.41
N ILE A 291 29.42 17.17 -15.15
CA ILE A 291 28.08 17.42 -14.61
C ILE A 291 27.03 16.69 -15.46
N ASN A 292 26.27 15.80 -14.84
CA ASN A 292 25.21 15.05 -15.48
C ASN A 292 23.87 15.41 -14.83
N PHE A 293 22.99 16.08 -15.58
CA PHE A 293 21.64 16.42 -15.11
C PHE A 293 20.75 15.17 -15.14
N LYS A 294 19.99 14.94 -14.07
CA LYS A 294 19.05 13.79 -14.02
C LYS A 294 17.82 13.97 -14.91
N MET A 295 17.55 15.20 -15.33
CA MET A 295 16.48 15.56 -16.28
C MET A 295 17.06 15.64 -17.69
N THR A 296 16.38 15.07 -18.68
CA THR A 296 16.84 15.17 -20.08
C THR A 296 16.69 16.61 -20.61
N PRO A 297 17.58 17.04 -21.54
CA PRO A 297 17.56 18.40 -22.07
C PRO A 297 16.26 18.73 -22.81
N GLU A 298 15.64 17.73 -23.45
CA GLU A 298 14.34 17.86 -24.13
C GLU A 298 13.24 18.27 -23.14
N VAL A 299 13.17 17.63 -21.97
CA VAL A 299 12.13 17.93 -20.98
C VAL A 299 12.39 19.27 -20.29
N LEU A 300 13.66 19.66 -20.12
CA LEU A 300 14.01 20.99 -19.61
C LEU A 300 13.60 22.12 -20.55
N ALA A 301 13.59 21.88 -21.87
CA ALA A 301 13.18 22.87 -22.87
C ALA A 301 11.66 23.10 -22.89
N GLU A 302 10.86 22.10 -22.50
CA GLU A 302 9.39 22.19 -22.42
C GLU A 302 8.89 22.94 -21.17
N LEU A 303 9.77 23.19 -20.19
CA LEU A 303 9.39 23.89 -18.96
C LEU A 303 9.19 25.39 -19.21
N PRO A 304 8.24 26.04 -18.51
CA PRO A 304 8.15 27.49 -18.47
C PRO A 304 9.47 28.12 -18.05
N GLU A 305 9.77 29.31 -18.57
CA GLU A 305 11.05 29.99 -18.36
C GLU A 305 11.41 30.12 -16.87
N ASP A 306 10.46 30.56 -16.05
CA ASP A 306 10.64 30.73 -14.61
C ASP A 306 10.99 29.40 -13.91
N CYS A 307 10.35 28.29 -14.31
CA CYS A 307 10.61 26.97 -13.75
C CYS A 307 11.98 26.44 -14.18
N ARG A 308 12.37 26.69 -15.43
CA ARG A 308 13.67 26.31 -15.97
C ARG A 308 14.80 27.06 -15.26
N GLN A 309 14.65 28.36 -15.05
CA GLN A 309 15.61 29.16 -14.29
C GLN A 309 15.73 28.67 -12.85
N ALA A 310 14.61 28.43 -12.16
CA ALA A 310 14.60 27.90 -10.80
C ALA A 310 15.31 26.53 -10.69
N TYR A 311 15.14 25.67 -11.69
CA TYR A 311 15.84 24.38 -11.75
C TYR A 311 17.36 24.57 -11.91
N LEU A 312 17.80 25.43 -12.82
CA LEU A 312 19.22 25.71 -13.05
C LEU A 312 19.87 26.35 -11.82
N ASP A 313 19.19 27.28 -11.15
CA ASP A 313 19.67 27.90 -9.92
C ASP A 313 19.78 26.90 -8.77
N ALA A 314 18.82 25.97 -8.66
CA ALA A 314 18.88 24.89 -7.68
C ALA A 314 20.03 23.92 -7.97
N ALA A 315 20.23 23.55 -9.24
CA ALA A 315 21.34 22.72 -9.68
C ALA A 315 22.70 23.39 -9.46
N ALA A 316 22.82 24.70 -9.70
CA ALA A 316 24.04 25.45 -9.44
C ALA A 316 24.39 25.49 -7.94
N ARG A 317 23.40 25.71 -7.07
CA ARG A 317 23.60 25.62 -5.60
C ARG A 317 24.02 24.23 -5.15
N GLU A 318 23.40 23.19 -5.71
CA GLU A 318 23.77 21.81 -5.47
C GLU A 318 25.21 21.52 -5.90
N TRP A 319 25.60 21.97 -7.11
CA TRP A 319 26.95 21.81 -7.64
C TRP A 319 28.01 22.47 -6.76
N GLN A 320 27.77 23.73 -6.36
CA GLN A 320 28.65 24.46 -5.46
C GLN A 320 28.80 23.74 -4.13
N TRP A 321 27.72 23.20 -3.58
CA TRP A 321 27.76 22.47 -2.32
C TRP A 321 28.48 21.13 -2.45
N LYS A 322 28.18 20.31 -3.48
CA LYS A 322 28.84 19.02 -3.72
C LYS A 322 30.35 19.18 -3.93
N ASN A 323 30.79 20.24 -4.62
CA ASN A 323 32.21 20.52 -4.86
C ASN A 323 33.02 20.91 -3.63
N LYS A 324 32.38 21.25 -2.51
CA LYS A 324 33.09 21.47 -1.23
C LYS A 324 33.63 20.17 -0.61
N TRP A 325 33.27 19.02 -1.17
CA TRP A 325 33.61 17.69 -0.66
C TRP A 325 34.42 16.92 -1.70
N LYS A 326 35.38 16.13 -1.23
CA LYS A 326 36.34 15.40 -2.06
C LYS A 326 35.78 14.05 -2.53
N GLY A 327 34.95 13.40 -1.72
CA GLY A 327 34.24 12.17 -2.06
C GLY A 327 34.10 11.19 -0.89
N GLU A 328 33.37 10.11 -1.11
CA GLU A 328 32.94 9.16 -0.08
C GLU A 328 34.15 8.47 0.59
N ARG A 329 35.18 8.11 -0.18
CA ARG A 329 36.40 7.47 0.38
C ARG A 329 37.17 8.37 1.36
N VAL A 330 37.15 9.68 1.14
CA VAL A 330 37.96 10.65 1.91
C VAL A 330 37.13 11.27 3.03
N ASP A 331 35.92 11.72 2.71
CA ASP A 331 35.08 12.50 3.60
C ASP A 331 33.91 11.67 4.19
N GLY A 332 33.51 10.56 3.59
CA GLY A 332 32.36 9.74 4.02
C GLY A 332 32.59 8.97 5.34
N ALA A 333 33.85 8.76 5.72
CA ALA A 333 34.32 8.26 7.03
C ALA A 333 33.46 7.14 7.67
N ARG A 334 32.89 6.23 6.87
CA ARG A 334 32.02 5.16 7.38
C ARG A 334 32.83 4.17 8.20
N ALA A 335 32.32 3.82 9.37
CA ALA A 335 32.95 2.82 10.22
C ALA A 335 32.89 1.44 9.54
N ASN A 336 34.04 0.78 9.43
CA ASN A 336 34.10 -0.64 9.07
C ASN A 336 33.66 -1.45 10.29
N LEU A 337 32.43 -1.94 10.28
CA LEU A 337 31.89 -2.75 11.37
C LEU A 337 32.65 -4.07 11.47
N ALA A 338 33.28 -4.31 12.62
CA ALA A 338 33.85 -5.61 12.92
C ALA A 338 32.71 -6.61 13.16
N MET A 339 32.57 -7.60 12.29
CA MET A 339 31.58 -8.67 12.48
C MET A 339 31.97 -9.48 13.71
N ASN A 340 31.07 -9.55 14.70
CA ASN A 340 31.30 -10.41 15.84
C ASN A 340 31.01 -11.86 15.46
N PHE A 341 32.06 -12.66 15.26
CA PHE A 341 31.95 -14.09 14.98
C PHE A 341 31.64 -14.94 16.23
N SER A 342 31.46 -14.34 17.41
CA SER A 342 31.13 -15.06 18.65
C SER A 342 29.63 -15.36 18.76
N TRP A 343 29.10 -16.19 17.86
CA TRP A 343 27.85 -16.91 18.13
C TRP A 343 27.98 -18.37 17.70
N THR A 344 28.49 -19.19 18.61
CA THR A 344 28.18 -20.62 18.67
C THR A 344 26.84 -20.78 19.41
N PRO A 345 25.86 -21.50 18.84
CA PRO A 345 24.49 -21.63 19.35
C PRO A 345 24.39 -22.23 20.76
#